data_AF-A0A7C4LBV8-F1
#
_entry.id   AF-A0A7C4LBV8-F1
#
_cell.length_a   1.000
_cell.length_b   1.000
_cell.length_c   1.000
_cell.angle_alpha   90.00
_cell.angle_beta   90.00
_cell.angle_gamma   90.00
#
_symmetry.space_group_name_H-M   'P 1'
#
loop_
_entity.id
_entity.type
_entity.pdbx_description
1 polymer ?
#
loop_
_entity_poly.entity_id
_entity_poly.type
_entity_poly.pdbx_seq_one_letter_code
_entity_poly.pdbx_strand_id
1 'polypeptide(L)' 'MLRDGEEALKAVGWMSLGRVVELTQELSILAASLSLEKKLPMADSIILATAYGFDATLWTQDEHFRGMDGVQFVEKR' A
#
# COMPACT_ATOMS: atom_id res chain seq x y z
N MET A 1 28.55 -6.12 -9.84
CA MET A 1 27.64 -4.97 -10.03
C MET A 1 26.28 -5.52 -10.47
N LEU A 2 25.79 -6.51 -9.72
CA LEU A 2 24.79 -6.46 -8.63
C LEU A 2 23.38 -6.65 -9.22
N ARG A 3 22.92 -7.92 -9.26
CA ARG A 3 21.55 -8.33 -9.62
C ARG A 3 20.49 -7.44 -8.96
N ASP A 4 20.75 -7.05 -7.72
CA ASP A 4 19.89 -6.20 -6.90
C ASP A 4 19.55 -4.85 -7.57
N GLY A 5 20.49 -4.26 -8.33
CA GLY A 5 20.26 -2.98 -9.01
C GLY A 5 19.34 -3.11 -10.23
N GLU A 6 19.49 -4.18 -11.01
CA GLU A 6 18.63 -4.45 -12.17
C GLU A 6 17.21 -4.83 -11.73
N GLU A 7 17.09 -5.63 -10.66
CA GLU A 7 15.80 -6.00 -10.07
C GLU A 7 15.08 -4.79 -9.47
N ALA A 8 15.81 -3.91 -8.75
CA ALA A 8 15.24 -2.67 -8.24
C ALA A 8 14.73 -1.75 -9.37
N LEU A 9 15.49 -1.61 -10.46
CA LEU A 9 15.07 -0.81 -11.61
C LEU A 9 13.81 -1.40 -12.28
N LYS A 10 13.72 -2.72 -12.41
CA LYS A 10 12.52 -3.40 -12.90
C LYS A 10 11.32 -3.14 -11.98
N ALA A 11 11.50 -3.23 -10.67
CA ALA A 11 10.44 -2.95 -9.70
C ALA A 11 9.91 -1.51 -9.82
N VAL A 12 10.81 -0.52 -9.91
CA VAL A 12 10.44 0.89 -10.15
C VAL A 12 9.70 1.06 -11.48
N GLY A 13 10.14 0.34 -12.52
CA GLY A 13 9.46 0.32 -13.82
C GLY A 13 8.01 -0.14 -13.71
N TRP A 14 7.76 -1.25 -13.01
CA TRP A 14 6.40 -1.75 -12.75
C TRP A 14 5.56 -0.76 -11.94
N MET A 15 6.11 -0.16 -10.88
CA MET A 15 5.42 0.84 -10.06
C MET A 15 5.01 2.08 -10.89
N SER A 16 5.84 2.46 -11.86
CA SER A 16 5.62 3.63 -12.70
C SER A 16 4.54 3.43 -13.78
N LEU A 17 4.09 2.20 -14.03
CA LEU A 17 2.96 1.94 -14.94
C LEU A 17 1.61 2.35 -14.32
N GLY A 18 1.55 2.45 -13.00
CA GLY A 18 0.38 2.93 -12.27
C GLY A 18 0.33 4.45 -12.15
N ARG A 19 -0.75 4.95 -11.54
CA ARG A 19 -0.79 6.34 -11.08
C ARG A 19 0.03 6.45 -9.79
N VAL A 20 1.14 7.18 -9.84
CA VAL A 20 1.88 7.57 -8.64
C VAL A 20 1.08 8.64 -7.91
N VAL A 21 0.83 8.42 -6.63
CA VAL A 21 0.08 9.32 -5.76
C VAL A 21 1.04 9.92 -4.73
N GLU A 22 1.05 11.25 -4.63
CA GLU A 22 1.81 11.96 -3.59
C GLU A 22 1.21 11.70 -2.21
N LEU A 23 2.06 11.48 -1.21
CA LEU A 23 1.63 11.39 0.18
C LEU A 23 1.34 12.80 0.71
N THR A 24 0.10 13.24 0.53
CA THR A 24 -0.36 14.56 1.00
C THR A 24 -0.54 14.58 2.52
N GLN A 25 -0.73 15.79 3.08
CA GLN A 25 -1.02 15.94 4.50
C GLN A 25 -2.31 15.22 4.90
N GLU A 26 -3.35 15.27 4.06
CA GLU A 26 -4.64 14.62 4.29
C GLU A 26 -4.48 13.10 4.36
N LEU A 27 -3.77 12.51 3.40
CA LEU A 27 -3.48 11.07 3.40
C LEU A 27 -2.61 10.68 4.60
N SER A 28 -1.66 11.53 4.99
CA SER A 28 -0.78 11.29 6.13
C SER A 28 -1.56 11.26 7.46
N ILE A 29 -2.50 12.19 7.65
CA ILE A 29 -3.36 12.23 8.83
C ILE A 29 -4.26 11.00 8.87
N LEU A 30 -4.89 10.63 7.75
CA LEU A 30 -5.71 9.43 7.65
C LEU A 30 -4.90 8.16 7.97
N ALA A 31 -3.69 8.04 7.42
CA ALA A 31 -2.79 6.93 7.70
C ALA A 31 -2.43 6.84 9.19
N ALA A 32 -2.13 7.96 9.84
CA ALA A 32 -1.85 7.99 11.27
C ALA A 32 -3.05 7.53 12.10
N SER A 33 -4.27 7.97 11.75
CA SER A 33 -5.50 7.51 12.39
C SER A 33 -5.73 6.00 12.21
N LEU A 34 -5.56 5.49 10.99
CA LEU A 34 -5.70 4.05 10.69
C LEU A 34 -4.65 3.20 11.42
N SER A 35 -3.40 3.70 11.51
CA SER A 35 -2.33 3.03 12.25
C SER A 35 -2.70 2.83 13.71
N LEU A 36 -3.27 3.85 14.36
CA LEU A 36 -3.71 3.77 15.75
C LEU A 36 -4.95 2.88 15.92
N GLU A 37 -5.96 3.05 15.07
CA GLU A 37 -7.24 2.32 15.18
C GLU A 37 -7.07 0.83 14.89
N LYS A 38 -6.38 0.50 13.79
CA LYS A 38 -6.20 -0.88 13.31
C LYS A 38 -4.93 -1.54 13.85
N LYS A 39 -4.10 -0.80 14.60
CA LYS A 39 -2.77 -1.24 15.09
C LYS A 39 -1.85 -1.68 13.95
N LEU A 40 -2.00 -1.06 12.78
CA LEU A 40 -1.19 -1.33 11.61
C LEU A 40 0.15 -0.60 11.69
N PRO A 41 1.25 -1.19 11.18
CA PRO A 41 2.46 -0.46 10.88
C PRO A 41 2.17 0.77 10.01
N MET A 42 2.97 1.83 10.16
CA MET A 42 2.70 3.09 9.45
C MET A 42 2.72 2.93 7.93
N ALA A 43 3.62 2.12 7.38
CA ALA A 43 3.68 1.85 5.95
C ALA A 43 2.37 1.21 5.44
N ASP A 44 1.88 0.19 6.14
CA ASP A 44 0.63 -0.50 5.81
C ASP A 44 -0.57 0.46 5.89
N SER A 45 -0.54 1.36 6.88
CA SER A 45 -1.57 2.37 7.07
C SER A 45 -1.56 3.42 5.96
N ILE A 46 -0.39 3.81 5.43
CA ILE A 46 -0.28 4.70 4.27
C ILE A 46 -0.88 4.05 3.03
N ILE A 47 -0.62 2.75 2.82
CA ILE A 47 -1.19 1.99 1.70
C ILE A 47 -2.71 1.97 1.80
N LEU A 48 -3.26 1.63 2.98
CA LEU A 48 -4.71 1.58 3.19
C LEU A 48 -5.37 2.95 3.07
N ALA A 49 -4.76 4.00 3.66
CA ALA A 49 -5.24 5.38 3.54
C ALA A 49 -5.29 5.85 2.08
N THR A 50 -4.26 5.48 1.29
CA THR A 50 -4.23 5.79 -0.13
C THR A 50 -5.35 5.08 -0.88
N ALA A 51 -5.62 3.81 -0.58
CA ALA A 51 -6.74 3.08 -1.19
C ALA A 51 -8.08 3.76 -0.86
N TYR A 52 -8.34 4.05 0.42
CA TYR A 52 -9.58 4.68 0.85
C TYR A 52 -9.75 6.11 0.31
N GLY A 53 -8.69 6.91 0.30
CA GLY A 53 -8.73 8.29 -0.19
C GLY A 53 -9.06 8.41 -1.69
N PHE A 54 -8.89 7.32 -2.44
CA PHE A 54 -9.20 7.24 -3.87
C PHE A 54 -10.35 6.28 -4.19
N ASP A 55 -11.09 5.79 -3.19
CA ASP A 55 -12.15 4.78 -3.34
C ASP A 55 -11.69 3.55 -4.16
N ALA A 56 -10.43 3.15 -3.94
CA ALA A 56 -9.78 2.07 -4.64
C ALA A 56 -9.81 0.78 -3.83
N THR A 57 -9.88 -0.35 -4.53
CA THR A 57 -9.71 -1.67 -3.92
C THR A 57 -8.23 -1.97 -3.70
N LEU A 58 -7.86 -2.30 -2.46
CA LEU A 58 -6.50 -2.75 -2.14
C LEU A 58 -6.37 -4.25 -2.40
N TRP A 59 -5.66 -4.62 -3.45
CA TRP A 59 -5.29 -6.03 -3.72
C TRP A 59 -3.97 -6.36 -3.04
N THR A 60 -3.96 -7.41 -2.23
CA THR A 60 -2.76 -7.80 -1.49
C THR A 60 -2.73 -9.29 -1.15
N GLN A 61 -1.54 -9.81 -0.84
CA GLN A 61 -1.33 -11.14 -0.26
C GLN A 61 -0.81 -11.04 1.18
N ASP A 62 -0.81 -9.84 1.75
CA ASP A 62 -0.40 -9.58 3.12
C ASP A 62 -1.59 -9.75 4.08
N GLU A 63 -1.46 -10.70 5.01
CA GLU A 63 -2.53 -11.08 5.92
C GLU A 63 -2.89 -9.97 6.91
N HIS A 64 -2.02 -8.99 7.13
CA HIS A 64 -2.31 -7.83 7.97
C HIS A 64 -3.55 -7.07 7.52
N PHE A 65 -3.91 -7.12 6.23
CA PHE A 65 -5.08 -6.46 5.67
C PHE A 65 -6.30 -7.37 5.55
N ARG A 66 -6.19 -8.65 5.90
CA ARG A 66 -7.27 -9.63 5.69
C ARG A 66 -8.53 -9.22 6.46
N GLY A 67 -9.65 -9.12 5.75
CA GLY A 67 -10.95 -8.77 6.33
C GLY A 67 -11.16 -7.27 6.59
N MET A 68 -10.25 -6.41 6.14
CA MET A 68 -10.48 -4.97 6.14
C MET A 68 -11.39 -4.56 4.98
N ASP A 69 -12.21 -3.53 5.21
CA ASP A 69 -13.11 -2.99 4.19
C ASP A 69 -12.33 -2.55 2.95
N GLY A 70 -12.88 -2.76 1.75
CA GLY A 70 -12.20 -2.38 0.50
C GLY A 70 -10.92 -3.16 0.17
N VAL A 71 -10.57 -4.20 0.94
CA VAL A 71 -9.40 -5.05 0.67
C VAL A 71 -9.80 -6.35 0.00
N GLN A 72 -9.10 -6.69 -1.08
CA GLN A 72 -9.14 -8.02 -1.71
C GLN A 72 -7.85 -8.77 -1.39
N PHE A 73 -7.93 -9.62 -0.38
CA PHE A 73 -6.83 -10.49 0.01
C PHE A 73 -6.81 -11.76 -0.87
N VAL A 74 -5.65 -12.08 -1.45
CA VAL A 74 -5.41 -13.28 -2.24
C VAL A 74 -4.41 -14.16 -1.52
N GLU A 75 -4.74 -15.44 -1.32
CA GLU A 75 -3.80 -16.39 -0.70
C GLU A 75 -2.60 -16.64 -1.61
N LYS A 76 -1.42 -16.76 -0.98
CA LYS A 76 -0.19 -17.16 -1.68
C LYS A 76 -0.40 -18.54 -2.31
N ARG A 77 -0.01 -18.66 -3.57
CA ARG A 77 0.10 -19.94 -4.29
C ARG A 77 1.49 -20.55 -4.13
#